data_AF-A0A1Z4KTP5-F1
#
_entry.id   AF-A0A1Z4KTP5-F1
#
_cell.length_a   1.000
_cell.length_b   1.000
_cell.length_c   1.000
_cell.angle_alpha   90.00
_cell.angle_beta   90.00
_cell.angle_gamma   90.00
#
_symmetry.space_group_name_H-M   'P 1'
#
loop_
_entity.id
_entity.type
_entity.pdbx_description
1 polymer ?
#
loop_
_entity_poly.entity_id
_entity_poly.type
_entity_poly.pdbx_seq_one_letter_code
_entity_poly.pdbx_strand_id
1 'polypeptide(L)' 'MNNCPCCSHQLLRHIRSREVYFFCRKCWQEMPILKQKYHPELSSKLIDTPQVTYVR' A
#
# COMPACT_ATOMS: atom_id res chain seq x y z
N MET A 1 10.63 1.32 5.60
CA MET A 1 9.96 1.89 6.80
C MET A 1 8.45 1.72 6.63
N ASN A 2 7.78 1.05 7.57
CA ASN A 2 6.34 0.82 7.48
C ASN A 2 5.62 2.07 8.00
N ASN A 3 5.47 3.04 7.11
CA ASN A 3 4.82 4.30 7.42
C ASN A 3 3.35 4.23 7.01
N CYS A 4 2.49 4.90 7.78
CA CYS A 4 1.08 5.00 7.48
C CYS A 4 0.90 5.78 6.17
N PRO A 5 0.17 5.25 5.18
CA PRO A 5 -0.09 5.96 3.94
C PRO A 5 -0.96 7.21 4.14
N CYS A 6 -1.69 7.31 5.26
CA CYS A 6 -2.58 8.44 5.54
C CYS A 6 -1.86 9.63 6.20
N CYS A 7 -0.86 9.38 7.05
CA CYS A 7 -0.25 10.42 7.89
C CYS A 7 1.28 10.32 8.02
N SER A 8 1.90 9.41 7.26
CA SER A 8 3.35 9.15 7.23
C SER A 8 3.98 8.75 8.58
N HIS A 9 3.16 8.54 9.61
CA HIS A 9 3.63 8.14 10.94
C HIS A 9 4.03 6.66 10.95
N GLN A 10 4.98 6.30 11.81
CA GLN A 10 5.45 4.93 11.91
C GLN A 10 4.32 4.00 12.39
N LEU A 11 4.10 2.92 11.65
CA LEU A 11 3.14 1.88 12.01
C LEU A 11 3.74 0.95 13.06
N LEU A 12 2.91 0.58 14.04
CA LEU A 12 3.26 -0.43 15.03
C LEU A 12 2.86 -1.81 14.53
N ARG A 13 3.72 -2.80 14.73
CA ARG A 13 3.42 -4.20 14.41
C ARG A 13 2.72 -4.83 15.60
N HIS A 14 1.49 -5.28 15.42
CA HIS A 14 0.68 -5.93 16.45
C HIS A 14 0.42 -7.39 16.07
N ILE A 15 0.19 -8.22 17.08
CA ILE A 15 -0.14 -9.64 16.93
C ILE A 15 -1.50 -9.85 17.59
N ARG A 16 -2.49 -10.34 16.83
CA ARG A 16 -3.78 -10.74 17.37
C ARG A 16 -4.08 -12.16 16.94
N SER A 17 -4.35 -13.02 17.92
CA SER A 17 -4.58 -14.44 17.74
C SER A 17 -3.43 -15.14 17.01
N ARG A 18 -3.45 -15.19 15.67
CA ARG A 18 -2.43 -15.83 14.83
C ARG A 18 -2.00 -14.96 13.65
N GLU A 19 -2.40 -13.70 13.62
CA GLU A 19 -2.12 -12.80 12.51
C GLU A 19 -1.32 -11.59 12.98
N VAL A 20 -0.38 -11.17 12.13
CA VAL A 20 0.43 -9.97 12.33
C VAL A 20 -0.13 -8.86 11.45
N TYR A 21 -0.52 -7.76 12.07
CA TYR A 21 -1.06 -6.59 11.37
C TYR A 21 -0.32 -5.32 11.80
N PHE A 22 -0.52 -4.25 11.03
CA PHE A 22 0.03 -2.95 11.35
C PHE A 22 -1.06 -2.04 11.92
N PHE A 23 -0.75 -1.24 12.93
CA PHE A 23 -1.69 -0.29 13.51
C PHE A 23 -1.09 1.12 13.54
N CYS A 24 -1.85 2.10 13.08
CA CYS A 24 -1.46 3.50 13.15
C CYS A 24 -2.07 4.15 14.40
N ARG A 25 -1.25 4.62 15.34
CA ARG A 25 -1.73 5.32 16.54
C ARG A 25 -2.23 6.76 16.29
N LYS A 26 -1.84 7.37 15.16
CA LYS A 26 -2.31 8.71 14.78
C LYS A 26 -3.69 8.65 14.12
N CYS A 27 -3.88 7.71 13.20
CA CYS A 27 -5.15 7.52 12.51
C CYS A 27 -6.13 6.63 13.29
N TRP A 28 -5.65 5.90 14.32
CA TRP A 28 -6.43 4.92 15.09
C TRP A 28 -7.04 3.81 14.22
N GLN A 29 -6.29 3.39 13.21
CA GLN A 29 -6.75 2.42 12.21
C GLN A 29 -5.74 1.29 12.04
N GLU A 30 -6.28 0.10 11.84
CA GLU A 30 -5.54 -1.07 11.38
C GLU A 30 -5.19 -0.90 9.89
N MET A 31 -3.89 -1.02 9.58
CA MET A 31 -3.36 -0.99 8.23
C MET A 31 -3.14 -2.42 7.73
N PRO A 32 -3.91 -2.87 6.72
CA PRO A 32 -3.72 -4.18 6.13
C PRO A 32 -2.38 -4.24 5.39
N ILE A 33 -1.73 -5.40 5.44
CA ILE A 33 -0.57 -5.66 4.60
C ILE A 33 -1.10 -5.83 3.17
N LEU A 34 -0.91 -4.82 2.33
CA LEU A 34 -1.21 -4.90 0.90
C LEU A 34 -0.25 -5.92 0.27
N LYS A 35 -0.63 -7.20 0.28
CA LYS A 35 0.03 -8.21 -0.54
C LYS A 35 -0.35 -7.87 -1.97
N GLN A 36 0.58 -7.28 -2.71
CA GLN A 36 0.39 -6.99 -4.13
C GLN A 36 0.17 -8.32 -4.85
N LYS A 37 -1.08 -8.64 -5.13
CA LYS A 37 -1.44 -9.79 -5.96
C LYS A 37 -1.16 -9.38 -7.39
N TYR A 38 -0.16 -10.00 -8.02
CA TYR A 38 0.06 -9.83 -9.45
C TYR A 38 -1.16 -10.37 -10.18
N HIS A 39 -1.97 -9.47 -10.72
CA HIS A 39 -3.09 -9.84 -11.56
C HIS A 39 -2.68 -9.55 -13.01
N PRO A 40 -2.18 -10.55 -13.76
CA PRO A 40 -1.68 -10.34 -15.11
C PRO A 40 -2.74 -9.70 -16.02
N GLU A 41 -4.02 -10.00 -15.77
CA GLU A 41 -5.18 -9.47 -16.51
C GLU A 41 -5.44 -7.96 -16.32
N LEU A 42 -4.98 -7.33 -15.23
CA LEU A 42 -5.15 -5.89 -15.01
C LEU A 42 -3.96 -5.06 -15.51
N SER A 43 -2.81 -5.68 -15.73
CA SER A 43 -1.61 -4.98 -16.22
C SER A 43 -1.78 -4.45 -17.63
N SER A 44 -2.62 -5.08 -18.45
CA SER A 44 -2.89 -4.65 -19.83
C SER A 44 -3.79 -3.41 -19.91
N LYS A 45 -4.58 -3.11 -18.88
CA LYS A 45 -5.56 -2.01 -18.89
C LYS A 45 -5.04 -0.68 -18.33
N LEU A 46 -3.86 -0.65 -17.72
CA LEU A 46 -3.24 0.60 -17.20
C LEU A 46 -2.27 1.25 -18.21
N ILE A 47 -2.05 0.65 -19.38
CA ILE A 47 -1.14 1.19 -20.41
C ILE A 47 -1.80 2.29 -21.26
N ASP A 48 -3.12 2.48 -21.19
CA ASP A 48 -3.84 3.56 -21.89
C ASP A 48 -3.82 4.92 -21.17
N THR A 49 -2.81 5.19 -20.32
CA THR A 49 -2.53 6.58 -19.93
C THR A 49 -1.47 7.13 -20.88
N PRO A 50 -1.71 8.29 -21.53
CA PRO A 50 -0.84 8.79 -22.57
C PRO A 50 0.56 8.98 -22.01
N GLN A 51 1.52 8.26 -22.62
CA GLN A 51 2.94 8.36 -22.33
C GLN A 51 3.33 9.83 -22.41
N VAL A 52 3.73 10.41 -21.27
CA VAL A 52 4.34 11.74 -21.20
C VAL A 52 5.58 11.71 -22.11
N THR A 53 5.46 12.34 -23.28
CA THR A 53 6.55 12.48 -24.24
C THR A 53 7.59 13.41 -23.63
N TYR A 54 8.72 12.86 -23.20
CA TYR A 54 9.91 13.66 -22.92
C TYR A 54 10.46 14.16 -24.26
N VAL A 55 10.24 15.45 -24.54
CA VAL A 55 10.80 16.15 -25.71
C VAL A 55 12.29 16.37 -25.46
N ARG A 56 13.13 15.86 -26.35
CA ARG A 56 14.55 16.17 -26.42
C ARG A 56 14.86 16.90 -27.72
#